data_AF-A0A348WGW6-F1
#
_entry.id   AF-A0A348WGW6-F1
#
_cell.length_a   1.000
_cell.length_b   1.000
_cell.length_c   1.000
_cell.angle_alpha   90.00
_cell.angle_beta   90.00
_cell.angle_gamma   90.00
#
_symmetry.space_group_name_H-M   'P 1'
#
loop_
_entity.id
_entity.type
_entity.pdbx_description
1 polymer ?
#
loop_
_entity_poly.entity_id
_entity_poly.type
_entity_poly.pdbx_seq_one_letter_code
_entity_poly.pdbx_strand_id
1 'polypeptide(L)'
;MVLGFAVLALMPVVPGLPSGANDKLLHALGFAVLVVPMTLARPMAAPGIWLAAVAYGLLIEIVQPYTGRMSEAADLMADALGAAAGILLAWTWLALWRMRRVIRQA
;
A
#
# COMPACT_ATOMS: atom_id res chain seq x y z
N MET A 1 5.96 -6.81 -8.20
CA MET A 1 4.82 -6.21 -7.47
C MET A 1 4.82 -4.69 -7.60
N VAL A 2 5.90 -3.98 -7.22
CA VAL A 2 6.02 -2.50 -7.31
C VAL A 2 5.64 -1.95 -8.71
N LEU A 3 6.32 -2.44 -9.76
CA LEU A 3 6.08 -2.00 -11.15
C LEU A 3 4.68 -2.34 -11.66
N GLY A 4 4.13 -3.50 -11.28
CA GLY A 4 2.78 -3.91 -11.67
C GLY A 4 1.69 -3.04 -11.06
N PHE A 5 1.91 -2.55 -9.82
CA PHE A 5 1.00 -1.61 -9.19
C PHE A 5 1.01 -0.24 -9.89
N ALA A 6 2.19 0.28 -10.26
CA ALA A 6 2.27 1.54 -11.01
C ALA A 6 1.56 1.45 -12.37
N VAL A 7 1.71 0.34 -13.10
CA VAL A 7 1.00 0.15 -14.38
C VAL A 7 -0.51 0.20 -14.19
N LEU A 8 -1.04 -0.43 -13.14
CA LEU A 8 -2.47 -0.39 -12.82
C LEU A 8 -2.94 0.99 -12.35
N ALA A 9 -2.16 1.68 -11.52
CA ALA A 9 -2.50 3.01 -11.03
C ALA A 9 -2.48 4.09 -12.13
N LEU A 10 -1.68 3.86 -13.18
CA LEU A 10 -1.53 4.78 -14.31
C LEU A 10 -2.45 4.48 -15.48
N MET A 11 -3.21 3.38 -15.45
CA MET A 11 -4.09 3.01 -16.56
C MET A 11 -5.20 4.06 -16.76
N PRO A 12 -5.51 4.45 -18.01
CA PRO A 12 -6.53 5.45 -18.30
C PRO A 12 -7.88 5.04 -17.71
N VAL A 13 -8.64 6.02 -17.21
CA VAL A 13 -10.02 5.77 -16.77
C VAL A 13 -10.85 5.37 -18.00
N VAL A 14 -11.47 4.19 -17.96
CA VAL A 14 -12.47 3.78 -18.95
C VAL A 14 -13.79 4.48 -18.59
N PRO A 15 -14.42 5.24 -19.50
CA PRO A 15 -15.68 5.92 -19.23
C PRO A 15 -16.77 4.92 -18.80
N GLY A 16 -17.45 5.17 -17.68
CA GLY A 16 -18.60 4.37 -17.20
C GLY A 16 -18.35 3.48 -15.97
N LEU A 17 -17.12 3.42 -15.44
CA LEU A 17 -16.82 2.74 -14.18
C LEU A 17 -16.96 3.70 -12.97
N PRO A 18 -17.51 3.26 -11.82
CA PRO A 18 -17.55 4.06 -10.60
C PRO A 18 -16.12 4.41 -10.15
N SER A 19 -15.77 5.69 -10.18
CA SER A 19 -14.39 6.17 -10.03
C SER A 19 -14.04 6.76 -8.65
N GLY A 20 -14.99 6.90 -7.73
CA GLY A 20 -14.77 7.66 -6.48
C GLY A 20 -14.33 6.83 -5.27
N ALA A 21 -15.26 6.10 -4.64
CA ALA A 21 -14.98 5.38 -3.39
C ALA A 21 -14.23 4.05 -3.60
N ASN A 22 -14.49 3.38 -4.73
CA ASN A 22 -13.82 2.11 -5.07
C ASN A 22 -12.33 2.35 -5.38
N ASP A 23 -11.99 3.48 -6.00
CA ASP A 23 -10.63 3.84 -6.38
C ASP A 23 -9.73 4.04 -5.13
N LYS A 24 -10.23 4.76 -4.12
CA LYS A 24 -9.51 4.99 -2.85
C LYS A 24 -9.28 3.71 -2.05
N LEU A 25 -10.26 2.81 -2.04
CA LEU A 25 -10.09 1.49 -1.43
C LEU A 25 -9.06 0.65 -2.17
N LEU A 26 -9.03 0.70 -3.51
CA LEU A 26 -8.03 0.01 -4.32
C LEU A 26 -6.63 0.56 -4.10
N HIS A 27 -6.48 1.87 -3.96
CA HIS A 27 -5.23 2.54 -3.56
C HIS A 27 -4.73 2.02 -2.20
N ALA A 28 -5.59 2.11 -1.17
CA ALA A 28 -5.24 1.64 0.17
C ALA A 28 -4.88 0.14 0.20
N LEU A 29 -5.67 -0.71 -0.47
CA LEU A 29 -5.40 -2.16 -0.54
C LEU A 29 -4.12 -2.46 -1.31
N GLY A 30 -3.88 -1.76 -2.42
CA GLY A 30 -2.68 -1.92 -3.22
C GLY A 30 -1.41 -1.60 -2.44
N PHE A 31 -1.42 -0.49 -1.70
CA PHE A 31 -0.31 -0.12 -0.82
C PHE A 31 -0.15 -1.05 0.38
N ALA A 32 -1.24 -1.55 0.96
CA ALA A 32 -1.16 -2.58 1.99
C ALA A 32 -0.47 -3.86 1.46
N VAL A 33 -0.90 -4.36 0.29
CA VAL A 33 -0.30 -5.53 -0.37
C VAL A 33 1.17 -5.29 -0.71
N LEU A 34 1.54 -4.06 -1.08
CA LEU A 34 2.92 -3.68 -1.38
C LEU A 34 3.84 -3.84 -0.14
N VAL A 35 3.41 -3.33 1.02
CA VAL A 35 4.28 -3.20 2.20
C VAL A 35 4.27 -4.42 3.12
N VAL A 36 3.20 -5.22 3.13
CA VAL A 36 3.08 -6.42 3.98
C VAL A 36 4.28 -7.37 3.80
N PRO A 37 4.63 -7.87 2.60
CA PRO A 37 5.75 -8.80 2.44
C PRO A 37 7.10 -8.16 2.80
N MET A 38 7.28 -6.86 2.52
CA MET A 38 8.49 -6.12 2.89
C MET A 38 8.66 -6.04 4.41
N THR A 39 7.57 -5.76 5.12
CA THR A 39 7.55 -5.63 6.58
C THR A 39 7.72 -7.00 7.26
N LEU A 40 7.11 -8.05 6.70
CA LEU A 40 7.34 -9.42 7.18
C LEU A 40 8.81 -9.85 7.04
N ALA A 41 9.48 -9.45 5.95
CA ALA A 41 10.89 -9.75 5.72
C ALA A 41 11.84 -8.89 6.59
N ARG A 42 11.51 -7.61 6.81
CA ARG A 42 12.32 -6.68 7.62
C ARG A 42 11.46 -5.85 8.58
N PRO A 43 11.04 -6.42 9.72
CA PRO A 43 10.07 -5.78 10.61
C PRO A 43 10.57 -4.47 11.24
N MET A 44 11.88 -4.36 11.45
CA MET A 44 12.51 -3.15 12.01
C MET A 44 12.64 -2.00 11.00
N ALA A 45 12.52 -2.30 9.70
CA ALA A 45 12.59 -1.29 8.64
C ALA A 45 11.22 -0.64 8.35
N ALA A 46 10.16 -0.99 9.10
CA ALA A 46 8.80 -0.53 8.83
C ALA A 46 8.64 0.99 8.68
N PRO A 47 9.28 1.86 9.50
CA PRO A 47 9.20 3.30 9.27
C PRO A 47 9.76 3.73 7.91
N GLY A 48 10.89 3.13 7.50
CA GLY A 48 11.49 3.39 6.19
C GLY A 48 10.65 2.84 5.03
N ILE A 49 10.03 1.68 5.22
CA ILE A 49 9.09 1.09 4.25
C ILE A 49 7.87 2.00 4.06
N TRP A 50 7.32 2.53 5.16
CA TRP A 50 6.20 3.46 5.10
C TRP A 50 6.56 4.75 4.38
N LEU A 51 7.70 5.38 4.71
CA LEU A 51 8.17 6.59 4.03
C LEU A 51 8.40 6.34 2.53
N ALA A 52 9.00 5.22 2.16
CA ALA A 52 9.21 4.85 0.76
C ALA A 52 7.87 4.64 0.02
N ALA A 53 6.88 4.04 0.69
CA ALA A 53 5.54 3.87 0.14
C ALA A 53 4.85 5.23 -0.10
N VAL A 54 4.86 6.13 0.88
CA VAL A 54 4.28 7.47 0.72
C VAL A 54 4.97 8.26 -0.40
N ALA A 55 6.30 8.21 -0.46
CA ALA A 55 7.06 8.84 -1.55
C ALA A 55 6.70 8.25 -2.93
N TYR A 56 6.45 6.94 -2.99
CA TYR A 56 6.02 6.27 -4.21
C TYR A 56 4.60 6.66 -4.63
N GLY A 57 3.66 6.76 -3.69
CA GLY A 57 2.30 7.26 -3.95
C GLY A 57 2.32 8.71 -4.46
N LEU A 58 3.15 9.56 -3.84
CA LEU A 58 3.34 10.95 -4.29
C LEU A 58 3.87 11.01 -5.73
N LEU A 59 4.83 10.15 -6.08
CA LEU A 59 5.34 10.06 -7.44
C LEU A 59 4.25 9.63 -8.44
N ILE A 60 3.40 8.67 -8.06
CA ILE A 60 2.27 8.24 -8.89
C ILE A 60 1.30 9.41 -9.11
N GLU A 61 0.96 10.14 -8.06
CA GLU A 61 0.06 11.30 -8.14
C GLU A 61 0.62 12.40 -9.07
N ILE A 62 1.93 12.67 -9.00
CA ILE A 62 2.60 13.62 -9.92
C ILE A 62 2.52 13.13 -11.37
N VAL A 63 2.61 11.82 -11.61
CA VAL A 63 2.62 11.24 -12.96
C VAL A 63 1.21 11.06 -13.54
N GLN A 64 0.20 10.83 -12.71
CA GLN A 64 -1.20 10.56 -13.10
C GLN A 64 -1.80 11.58 -14.09
N PRO A 65 -1.62 12.91 -13.95
CA PRO A 65 -2.11 13.90 -14.90
C PRO A 65 -1.64 13.67 -16.35
N TYR A 66 -0.45 13.11 -16.52
CA TYR A 66 0.14 12.85 -17.83
C TYR A 66 -0.42 11.57 -18.50
N THR A 67 -1.20 10.76 -17.77
CA THR A 67 -1.82 9.53 -18.29
C THR A 67 -3.33 9.66 -18.50
N GLY A 68 -3.87 10.88 -18.36
CA GLY A 68 -5.30 11.15 -18.53
C GLY A 68 -6.14 10.89 -17.28
N ARG A 69 -5.52 10.78 -16.09
CA ARG A 69 -6.20 10.75 -14.79
C ARG A 69 -6.08 12.11 -14.10
N MET A 70 -6.98 12.41 -13.16
CA MET A 70 -6.78 13.55 -12.26
C MET A 70 -5.92 13.12 -11.08
N SER A 71 -5.03 14.01 -10.62
CA SER A 71 -4.38 13.85 -9.32
C SER A 71 -5.35 14.27 -8.23
N GLU A 72 -5.49 13.41 -7.22
CA GLU A 72 -6.24 13.72 -6.01
C GLU A 72 -5.36 13.49 -4.78
N ALA A 73 -5.18 14.53 -3.95
CA ALA A 73 -4.45 14.39 -2.68
C ALA A 73 -5.10 13.36 -1.73
N ALA A 74 -6.37 13.03 -1.97
CA ALA A 74 -7.08 11.97 -1.27
C ALA A 74 -6.52 10.57 -1.58
N ASP A 75 -5.93 10.37 -2.76
CA ASP A 75 -5.32 9.10 -3.16
C ASP A 75 -3.99 8.90 -2.44
N LEU A 76 -3.17 9.95 -2.31
CA LEU A 76 -1.97 9.92 -1.47
C LEU A 76 -2.30 9.61 0.00
N MET A 77 -3.41 10.15 0.51
CA MET A 77 -3.90 9.82 1.86
C MET A 77 -4.30 8.34 1.95
N ALA A 78 -5.00 7.82 0.95
CA ALA A 78 -5.39 6.41 0.89
C ALA A 78 -4.16 5.48 0.84
N ASP A 79 -3.13 5.84 0.05
CA ASP A 79 -1.87 5.12 -0.05
C ASP A 79 -1.13 5.07 1.30
N ALA A 80 -1.03 6.22 1.98
CA ALA A 80 -0.38 6.34 3.29
C ALA A 80 -1.09 5.51 4.38
N LEU A 81 -2.42 5.55 4.41
CA LEU A 81 -3.24 4.77 5.34
C LEU A 81 -3.18 3.27 5.03
N GLY A 82 -3.23 2.90 3.75
CA GLY A 82 -3.07 1.52 3.28
C GLY A 82 -1.72 0.93 3.69
N ALA A 83 -0.64 1.69 3.49
CA ALA A 83 0.70 1.30 3.92
C ALA A 83 0.78 1.13 5.45
N ALA A 84 0.22 2.05 6.23
CA ALA A 84 0.21 1.94 7.69
C ALA A 84 -0.56 0.69 8.16
N ALA A 85 -1.74 0.44 7.58
CA ALA A 85 -2.55 -0.74 7.88
C ALA A 85 -1.82 -2.05 7.52
N GLY A 86 -1.15 -2.09 6.36
CA GLY A 86 -0.34 -3.25 5.95
C GLY A 86 0.82 -3.55 6.90
N ILE A 87 1.50 -2.52 7.40
CA ILE A 87 2.56 -2.68 8.41
C ILE A 87 2.01 -3.25 9.72
N LEU A 88 0.89 -2.71 10.22
CA LEU A 88 0.24 -3.21 11.43
C LEU A 88 -0.18 -4.68 11.28
N LEU A 89 -0.73 -5.05 10.12
CA LEU A 89 -1.07 -6.44 9.81
C LEU A 89 0.15 -7.36 9.84
N ALA A 90 1.28 -6.93 9.25
CA ALA A 90 2.51 -7.71 9.28
C ALA A 90 3.06 -7.88 10.70
N TRP A 91 3.06 -6.83 11.52
CA TRP A 91 3.52 -6.91 12.91
C TRP A 91 2.63 -7.77 13.80
N THR A 92 1.32 -7.65 13.69
CA THR A 92 0.37 -8.51 14.44
C THR A 92 0.56 -9.97 14.06
N TRP A 93 0.74 -10.28 12.77
CA TRP A 93 1.05 -11.63 12.31
C TRP A 93 2.35 -12.18 12.92
N LEU A 94 3.43 -11.39 12.91
CA LEU A 94 4.71 -11.77 13.50
C LEU A 94 4.61 -11.98 15.02
N ALA A 95 3.87 -11.13 15.71
CA ALA A 95 3.64 -11.25 17.15
C ALA A 95 2.90 -12.55 17.49
N LEU A 96 1.79 -12.84 16.80
CA LEU A 96 1.03 -14.08 16.98
C LEU A 96 1.86 -15.33 16.66
N TRP A 97 2.67 -15.26 15.60
CA TRP A 97 3.56 -16.38 15.24
C TRP A 97 4.64 -16.63 16.30
N ARG A 98 5.25 -15.57 16.85
CA ARG A 98 6.22 -15.68 17.95
C ARG A 98 5.58 -16.31 19.20
N MET A 99 4.40 -15.85 19.61
CA MET A 99 3.66 -16.43 20.74
C MET A 99 3.39 -17.92 20.55
N ARG A 100 2.92 -18.33 19.36
CA ARG A 100 2.66 -19.74 19.01
C ARG A 100 3.92 -20.60 18.97
N ARG A 101 5.11 -20.04 18.77
CA ARG A 101 6.38 -20.78 18.82
C ARG A 101 6.83 -21.00 20.25
N VAL A 102 6.66 -20.02 21.13
CA VAL A 102 6.99 -20.15 22.56
C VAL A 102 6.10 -21.20 23.24
N ILE A 103 4.78 -21.15 23.04
CA ILE A 103 3.83 -22.10 23.66
C ILE A 103 4.09 -23.55 23.21
N ARG A 104 4.55 -23.76 21.97
CA ARG A 104 4.83 -25.12 21.45
C ARG A 104 6.16 -25.72 21.94
N GLN A 105 7.01 -24.94 22.61
CA GLN A 105 8.30 -25.40 23.14
C GLN A 105 8.31 -25.50 24.69
N ALA A 106 7.20 -25.18 25.35
CA ALA A 106 6.98 -25.36 26.78
C ALA A 106 6.19 -26.67 27.02
#